data_AF-A0A1X0FDD6-F1
#
_entry.id   AF-A0A1X0FDD6-F1
#
_cell.length_a   1.000
_cell.length_b   1.000
_cell.length_c   1.000
_cell.angle_alpha   90.00
_cell.angle_beta   90.00
_cell.angle_gamma   90.00
#
_symmetry.space_group_name_H-M   'P 1'
#
loop_
_entity.id
_entity.type
_entity.pdbx_description
1 polymer ?
#
loop_
_entity_poly.entity_id
_entity_poly.type
_entity_poly.pdbx_seq_one_letter_code
_entity_poly.pdbx_strand_id
1 'polypeptide(L)'
;MTSGSGVDATGSAGVLAVLAESDMRAELDRVAAAAGVRVVHASDVAPVSRKSWAAAAAVVLDARAAARCGRWALPRRDHVTVLTVTEPETATWAAAVGVGAEHVLQLPGQEADLVGALAEAAESARDDGSRGHAVAVIGGCGGAGASLLAVALAQGATNALLVDLDPWGGGLDLLLGGESTPGLRWPDLALQGGRLNWSAVRDALPRHRGVSVLSGTRRGYELDAGPVHAVIDAGRRGAVTVVCDLPRRLTDATQAALSAADLVVVVSRCDVRACAATGALAPALASLNPNVGLVVRGPSPGGLRAAEIAEIAGLSLLATIKAQPQLAEQADRGGLRLGRRTALGVAARQVLAVLPPGAARRRAGQNGRAA
;
A
#
# COMPACT_ATOMS: atom_id res chain seq x y z
N MET A 1 -52.75 14.38 3.68
CA MET A 1 -52.13 13.31 2.86
C MET A 1 -51.18 13.97 1.88
N THR A 2 -49.93 14.13 2.28
CA THR A 2 -48.85 14.64 1.43
C THR A 2 -47.66 13.73 1.71
N SER A 3 -47.49 12.77 0.82
CA SER A 3 -46.46 11.74 0.86
C SER A 3 -45.11 12.34 0.50
N GLY A 4 -44.25 12.52 1.51
CA GLY A 4 -42.82 12.77 1.33
C GLY A 4 -42.15 11.48 0.84
N SER A 5 -41.61 11.52 -0.37
CA SER A 5 -40.79 10.45 -0.93
C SER A 5 -39.42 10.48 -0.26
N GLY A 6 -39.22 9.61 0.73
CA GLY A 6 -37.90 9.24 1.23
C GLY A 6 -37.10 8.60 0.09
N VAL A 7 -35.94 9.17 -0.21
CA VAL A 7 -34.98 8.57 -1.13
C VAL A 7 -34.26 7.47 -0.37
N ASP A 8 -34.48 6.22 -0.80
CA ASP A 8 -33.80 5.04 -0.27
C ASP A 8 -32.28 5.17 -0.43
N ALA A 9 -31.61 5.19 0.72
CA ALA A 9 -30.16 5.20 0.86
C ALA A 9 -29.63 3.76 0.78
N THR A 10 -29.40 3.26 -0.44
CA THR A 10 -28.63 2.03 -0.67
C THR A 10 -27.40 2.30 -1.52
N GLY A 11 -26.24 2.47 -0.86
CA GLY A 11 -25.04 1.68 -1.20
C GLY A 11 -24.05 2.14 -2.27
N SER A 12 -23.99 3.42 -2.65
CA SER A 12 -22.83 3.92 -3.43
C SER A 12 -22.38 5.26 -2.86
N ALA A 13 -21.19 5.28 -2.27
CA ALA A 13 -20.53 6.49 -1.77
C ALA A 13 -20.34 7.46 -2.95
N GLY A 14 -21.02 8.60 -2.89
CA GLY A 14 -20.93 9.67 -3.89
C GLY A 14 -19.91 10.74 -3.51
N VAL A 15 -19.70 11.71 -4.40
CA VAL A 15 -18.89 12.90 -4.15
C VAL A 15 -19.71 13.89 -3.34
N LEU A 16 -19.19 14.35 -2.21
CA LEU A 16 -19.81 15.44 -1.45
C LEU A 16 -19.23 16.78 -1.92
N ALA A 17 -20.08 17.66 -2.43
CA ALA A 17 -19.67 18.97 -2.92
C ALA A 17 -20.16 20.10 -2.00
N VAL A 18 -19.27 21.00 -1.61
CA VAL A 18 -19.60 22.22 -0.86
C VAL A 18 -19.04 23.42 -1.63
N LEU A 19 -19.85 23.92 -2.56
CA LEU A 19 -19.49 25.01 -3.48
C LEU A 19 -20.53 26.13 -3.37
N ALA A 20 -20.09 27.39 -3.22
CA ALA A 20 -21.00 28.53 -3.13
C ALA A 20 -21.56 28.94 -4.50
N GLU A 21 -20.71 28.97 -5.53
CA GLU A 21 -21.04 29.48 -6.86
C GLU A 21 -21.78 28.42 -7.71
N SER A 22 -22.89 28.81 -8.36
CA SER A 22 -23.68 27.92 -9.22
C SER A 22 -22.90 27.41 -10.43
N ASP A 23 -22.01 28.24 -10.98
CA ASP A 23 -21.24 27.92 -12.17
C ASP A 23 -20.20 26.83 -11.89
N MET A 24 -19.57 26.89 -10.71
CA MET A 24 -18.64 25.85 -10.23
C MET A 24 -19.37 24.53 -9.97
N ARG A 25 -20.62 24.60 -9.47
CA ARG A 25 -21.46 23.39 -9.31
C ARG A 25 -21.76 22.75 -10.66
N ALA A 26 -22.13 23.54 -11.65
CA ALA A 26 -22.42 23.05 -12.99
C ALA A 26 -21.16 22.46 -13.69
N GLU A 27 -19.99 23.06 -13.47
CA GLU A 27 -18.72 22.50 -13.95
C GLU A 27 -18.38 21.18 -13.26
N LEU A 28 -18.49 21.13 -11.93
CA LEU A 28 -18.27 19.89 -11.18
C LEU A 28 -19.24 18.79 -11.63
N ASP A 29 -20.50 19.10 -11.88
CA ASP A 29 -21.48 18.11 -12.35
C ASP A 29 -21.12 17.56 -13.73
N ARG A 30 -20.58 18.39 -14.65
CA ARG A 30 -20.05 17.92 -15.93
C ARG A 30 -18.86 16.99 -15.76
N VAL A 31 -17.90 17.39 -14.93
CA VAL A 31 -16.69 16.61 -14.64
C VAL A 31 -17.02 15.29 -13.96
N ALA A 32 -17.93 15.32 -12.98
CA ALA A 32 -18.40 14.13 -12.28
C ALA A 32 -19.18 13.18 -13.20
N ALA A 33 -19.98 13.70 -14.13
CA ALA A 33 -20.63 12.89 -15.14
C ALA A 33 -19.60 12.17 -16.05
N ALA A 34 -18.52 12.86 -16.44
CA ALA A 34 -17.42 12.26 -17.19
C ALA A 34 -16.67 11.17 -16.38
N ALA A 35 -16.51 11.36 -15.07
CA ALA A 35 -15.94 10.36 -14.16
C ALA A 35 -16.92 9.23 -13.77
N GLY A 36 -18.20 9.32 -14.16
CA GLY A 36 -19.23 8.33 -13.81
C GLY A 36 -19.58 8.30 -12.32
N VAL A 37 -19.44 9.43 -11.61
CA VAL A 37 -19.68 9.55 -10.16
C VAL A 37 -20.88 10.44 -9.87
N ARG A 38 -21.63 10.14 -8.80
CA ARG A 38 -22.76 10.99 -8.38
C ARG A 38 -22.28 12.08 -7.41
N VAL A 39 -22.68 13.31 -7.67
CA VAL A 39 -22.41 14.47 -6.79
C VAL A 39 -23.62 14.72 -5.89
N VAL A 40 -23.36 14.94 -4.61
CA VAL A 40 -24.33 15.40 -3.61
C VAL A 40 -23.88 16.79 -3.18
N HIS A 41 -24.61 17.81 -3.62
CA HIS A 41 -24.33 19.19 -3.23
C HIS A 41 -24.90 19.50 -1.85
N ALA A 42 -24.02 19.84 -0.91
CA ALA A 42 -24.44 20.41 0.37
C ALA A 42 -24.87 21.87 0.18
N SER A 43 -25.89 22.27 0.94
CA SER A 43 -26.29 23.67 1.04
C SER A 43 -25.24 24.46 1.83
N ASP A 44 -25.03 25.72 1.45
CA ASP A 44 -24.16 26.63 2.19
C ASP A 44 -24.71 26.98 3.60
N VAL A 45 -26.02 26.80 3.81
CA VAL A 45 -26.74 27.19 5.03
C VAL A 45 -26.71 26.09 6.11
N ALA A 46 -26.48 24.83 5.73
CA ALA A 46 -26.47 23.70 6.65
C ALA A 46 -25.04 23.15 6.85
N PRO A 47 -24.59 22.92 8.10
CA PRO A 47 -23.27 22.34 8.33
C PRO A 47 -23.19 20.92 7.77
N VAL A 48 -22.06 20.60 7.13
CA VAL A 48 -21.76 19.25 6.68
C VAL A 48 -21.70 18.33 7.91
N SER A 49 -22.53 17.29 7.92
CA SER A 49 -22.51 16.31 9.01
C SER A 49 -21.22 15.48 8.96
N ARG A 50 -20.67 15.11 10.13
CA ARG A 50 -19.52 14.18 10.19
C ARG A 50 -19.79 12.86 9.49
N LYS A 51 -21.04 12.39 9.50
CA LYS A 51 -21.46 11.15 8.86
C LYS A 51 -21.41 11.24 7.33
N SER A 52 -21.93 12.33 6.74
CA SER A 52 -21.84 12.56 5.29
C SER A 52 -20.40 12.81 4.84
N TRP A 53 -19.61 13.50 5.66
CA TRP A 53 -18.18 13.68 5.41
C TRP A 53 -17.43 12.36 5.37
N ALA A 54 -17.65 11.47 6.33
CA ALA A 54 -16.98 10.18 6.39
C ALA A 54 -17.45 9.20 5.31
N ALA A 55 -18.74 9.23 4.95
CA ALA A 55 -19.33 8.29 3.99
C ALA A 55 -19.13 8.67 2.51
N ALA A 56 -18.65 9.87 2.20
CA ALA A 56 -18.39 10.29 0.82
C ALA A 56 -17.24 9.48 0.20
N ALA A 57 -17.26 9.27 -1.12
CA ALA A 57 -16.12 8.70 -1.84
C ALA A 57 -14.99 9.73 -2.00
N ALA A 58 -15.38 10.96 -2.34
CA ALA A 58 -14.53 12.16 -2.41
C ALA A 58 -15.26 13.35 -1.81
N VAL A 59 -14.50 14.37 -1.40
CA VAL A 59 -15.05 15.66 -0.97
C VAL A 59 -14.46 16.77 -1.82
N VAL A 60 -15.33 17.59 -2.41
CA VAL A 60 -14.94 18.74 -3.22
C VAL A 60 -15.44 20.02 -2.55
N LEU A 61 -14.51 20.94 -2.26
CA LEU A 61 -14.78 22.19 -1.54
C LEU A 61 -14.34 23.38 -2.38
N ASP A 62 -14.99 24.53 -2.24
CA ASP A 62 -14.35 25.78 -2.64
C ASP A 62 -13.46 26.33 -1.51
N ALA A 63 -12.71 27.41 -1.79
CA ALA A 63 -11.82 28.03 -0.79
C ALA A 63 -12.55 28.48 0.49
N ARG A 64 -13.80 28.97 0.40
CA ARG A 64 -14.58 29.42 1.57
C ARG A 64 -15.05 28.23 2.41
N ALA A 65 -15.49 27.16 1.76
CA ALA A 65 -15.90 25.93 2.39
C ALA A 65 -14.72 25.21 3.06
N ALA A 66 -13.54 25.19 2.45
CA ALA A 66 -12.31 24.66 3.05
C ALA A 66 -11.95 25.39 4.36
N ALA A 67 -11.98 26.73 4.33
CA ALA A 67 -11.69 27.55 5.52
C ALA A 67 -12.68 27.32 6.67
N ARG A 68 -13.97 27.08 6.35
CA ARG A 68 -15.00 26.74 7.34
C ARG A 68 -14.85 25.32 7.88
N CYS A 69 -14.66 24.34 7.00
CA CYS A 69 -14.52 22.93 7.38
C CYS A 69 -13.30 22.69 8.27
N GLY A 70 -12.19 23.40 8.02
CA GLY A 70 -11.01 23.37 8.88
C GLY A 70 -11.29 23.80 10.33
N ARG A 71 -12.26 24.69 10.56
CA ARG A 71 -12.67 25.12 11.92
C ARG A 71 -13.56 24.11 12.64
N TRP A 72 -14.19 23.19 11.91
CA TRP A 72 -15.15 22.21 12.47
C TRP A 72 -14.51 20.89 12.89
N ALA A 73 -13.19 20.75 12.76
CA ALA A 73 -12.41 19.56 13.13
C ALA A 73 -13.07 18.27 12.59
N LEU A 74 -13.40 18.27 11.31
CA LEU A 74 -13.89 17.09 10.61
C LEU A 74 -12.77 16.03 10.57
N PRO A 75 -13.11 14.73 10.62
CA PRO A 75 -12.11 13.67 10.60
C PRO A 75 -11.29 13.73 9.30
N ARG A 76 -9.97 13.55 9.39
CA ARG A 76 -9.11 13.46 8.21
C ARG A 76 -9.52 12.26 7.34
N ARG A 77 -9.45 12.46 6.03
CA ARG A 77 -9.77 11.45 5.03
C ARG A 77 -9.01 11.73 3.75
N ASP A 78 -8.85 10.69 2.96
CA ASP A 78 -8.31 10.78 1.60
C ASP A 78 -9.37 11.35 0.65
N HIS A 79 -8.91 11.78 -0.54
CA HIS A 79 -9.73 12.29 -1.64
C HIS A 79 -10.50 13.58 -1.30
N VAL A 80 -9.79 14.56 -0.73
CA VAL A 80 -10.31 15.92 -0.51
C VAL A 80 -9.66 16.87 -1.52
N THR A 81 -10.48 17.55 -2.33
CA THR A 81 -10.04 18.49 -3.37
C THR A 81 -10.64 19.86 -3.11
N VAL A 82 -9.81 20.90 -3.19
CA VAL A 82 -10.27 22.30 -3.15
C VAL A 82 -10.26 22.88 -4.56
N LEU A 83 -11.38 23.46 -4.98
CA LEU A 83 -11.53 24.12 -6.27
C LEU A 83 -11.39 25.64 -6.13
N THR A 84 -10.73 26.25 -7.10
CA THR A 84 -10.62 27.70 -7.25
C THR A 84 -11.04 28.13 -8.65
N VAL A 85 -11.51 29.37 -8.78
CA VAL A 85 -11.78 30.00 -10.11
C VAL A 85 -10.51 30.66 -10.64
N THR A 86 -9.72 31.23 -9.72
CA THR A 86 -8.47 31.93 -10.01
C THR A 86 -7.28 31.19 -9.41
N GLU A 87 -6.07 31.67 -9.72
CA GLU A 87 -4.83 31.20 -9.10
C GLU A 87 -4.97 31.19 -7.56
N PRO A 88 -4.61 30.09 -6.88
CA PRO A 88 -4.79 29.96 -5.43
C PRO A 88 -3.80 30.83 -4.66
N GLU A 89 -4.34 31.78 -3.89
CA GLU A 89 -3.56 32.59 -2.94
C GLU A 89 -3.12 31.80 -1.69
N THR A 90 -2.16 32.35 -0.94
CA THR A 90 -1.64 31.74 0.31
C THR A 90 -2.74 31.35 1.31
N ALA A 91 -3.82 32.13 1.40
CA ALA A 91 -4.93 31.82 2.29
C ALA A 91 -5.70 30.56 1.88
N THR A 92 -5.85 30.31 0.58
CA THR A 92 -6.48 29.11 0.03
C THR A 92 -5.61 27.89 0.32
N TRP A 93 -4.29 28.00 0.14
CA TRP A 93 -3.34 26.94 0.50
C TRP A 93 -3.40 26.60 1.99
N ALA A 94 -3.42 27.60 2.87
CA ALA A 94 -3.54 27.37 4.31
C ALA A 94 -4.87 26.68 4.67
N ALA A 95 -5.97 27.05 4.03
CA ALA A 95 -7.28 26.42 4.23
C ALA A 95 -7.30 24.96 3.72
N ALA A 96 -6.70 24.70 2.55
CA ALA A 96 -6.55 23.38 1.97
C ALA A 96 -5.74 22.45 2.90
N VAL A 97 -4.61 22.93 3.44
CA VAL A 97 -3.82 22.18 4.42
C VAL A 97 -4.62 21.94 5.72
N GLY A 98 -5.35 22.94 6.19
CA GLY A 98 -6.17 22.84 7.40
C GLY A 98 -7.27 21.77 7.31
N VAL A 99 -7.85 21.57 6.13
CA VAL A 99 -8.87 20.54 5.89
C VAL A 99 -8.27 19.19 5.44
N GLY A 100 -6.97 19.16 5.14
CA GLY A 100 -6.27 17.96 4.65
C GLY A 100 -6.55 17.66 3.18
N ALA A 101 -6.66 18.69 2.34
CA ALA A 101 -6.83 18.52 0.90
C ALA A 101 -5.57 17.95 0.24
N GLU A 102 -5.76 16.95 -0.62
CA GLU A 102 -4.71 16.35 -1.46
C GLU A 102 -4.41 17.24 -2.68
N HIS A 103 -5.45 17.93 -3.16
CA HIS A 103 -5.37 18.73 -4.38
C HIS A 103 -6.02 20.10 -4.21
N VAL A 104 -5.41 21.11 -4.81
CA VAL A 104 -6.00 22.42 -5.07
C VAL A 104 -5.99 22.60 -6.59
N LEU A 105 -7.17 22.64 -7.22
CA LEU A 105 -7.33 22.65 -8.67
C LEU A 105 -8.11 23.88 -9.14
N GLN A 106 -7.69 24.47 -10.26
CA GLN A 106 -8.36 25.60 -10.87
C GLN A 106 -9.37 25.15 -11.94
N LEU A 107 -10.59 25.68 -11.88
CA LEU A 107 -11.64 25.46 -12.87
C LEU A 107 -12.22 26.78 -13.39
N PRO A 108 -12.34 26.95 -14.72
CA PRO A 108 -11.90 26.00 -15.77
C PRO A 108 -10.35 25.94 -15.89
N GLY A 109 -9.82 24.85 -16.45
CA GLY A 109 -8.38 24.68 -16.75
C GLY A 109 -7.75 23.35 -16.33
N GLN A 110 -8.23 22.75 -15.24
CA GLN A 110 -7.73 21.47 -14.71
C GLN A 110 -8.83 20.40 -14.59
N GLU A 111 -9.75 20.36 -15.55
CA GLU A 111 -10.86 19.41 -15.59
C GLU A 111 -10.36 17.97 -15.63
N ALA A 112 -9.32 17.69 -16.41
CA ALA A 112 -8.75 16.34 -16.55
C ALA A 112 -8.18 15.81 -15.22
N ASP A 113 -7.51 16.67 -14.46
CA ASP A 113 -6.98 16.33 -13.13
C ASP A 113 -8.12 16.03 -12.15
N LEU A 114 -9.21 16.81 -12.21
CA LEU A 114 -10.39 16.57 -11.38
C LEU A 114 -11.13 15.28 -11.79
N VAL A 115 -11.26 14.98 -13.09
CA VAL A 115 -11.81 13.68 -13.55
C VAL A 115 -10.99 12.54 -12.96
N GLY A 116 -9.66 12.63 -13.01
CA GLY A 116 -8.76 11.64 -12.43
C GLY A 116 -8.97 11.45 -10.93
N ALA A 117 -8.98 12.56 -10.17
CA ALA A 117 -9.18 12.54 -8.72
C ALA A 117 -10.54 11.94 -8.32
N LEU A 118 -11.62 12.29 -9.04
CA LEU A 118 -12.96 11.75 -8.75
C LEU A 118 -13.12 10.28 -9.12
N ALA A 119 -12.55 9.86 -10.25
CA ALA A 119 -12.54 8.45 -10.64
C ALA A 119 -11.77 7.59 -9.63
N GLU A 120 -10.60 8.08 -9.19
CA GLU A 120 -9.79 7.47 -8.15
C GLU A 120 -10.57 7.29 -6.84
N ALA A 121 -11.24 8.35 -6.39
CA ALA A 121 -12.02 8.32 -5.16
C ALA A 121 -13.18 7.32 -5.23
N ALA A 122 -13.86 7.23 -6.38
CA ALA A 122 -14.95 6.29 -6.59
C ALA A 122 -14.46 4.83 -6.68
N GLU A 123 -13.27 4.58 -7.21
CA GLU A 123 -12.65 3.26 -7.17
C GLU A 123 -12.27 2.87 -5.73
N SER A 124 -11.61 3.76 -4.98
CA SER A 124 -11.27 3.55 -3.57
C SER A 124 -12.52 3.25 -2.72
N ALA A 125 -13.64 3.91 -3.01
CA ALA A 125 -14.89 3.69 -2.28
C ALA A 125 -15.66 2.42 -2.71
N ARG A 126 -15.38 1.87 -3.90
CA ARG A 126 -15.86 0.53 -4.31
C ARG A 126 -15.03 -0.58 -3.67
N ASP A 127 -13.79 -0.28 -3.30
CA ASP A 127 -12.85 -1.18 -2.65
C ASP A 127 -13.04 -1.30 -1.12
N ASP A 128 -14.24 -0.98 -0.60
CA ASP A 128 -14.64 -0.88 0.83
C ASP A 128 -14.53 -2.21 1.62
N GLY A 129 -13.32 -2.78 1.68
CA GLY A 129 -12.92 -3.82 2.60
C GLY A 129 -11.69 -4.66 2.21
N SER A 130 -11.34 -4.81 0.93
CA SER A 130 -10.30 -5.79 0.54
C SER A 130 -9.09 -5.18 -0.14
N ARG A 131 -8.54 -4.07 0.36
CA ARG A 131 -7.17 -3.69 -0.04
C ARG A 131 -6.20 -4.76 0.46
N GLY A 132 -5.27 -5.14 -0.40
CA GLY A 132 -4.16 -5.99 -0.05
C GLY A 132 -3.15 -5.24 0.81
N HIS A 133 -2.29 -5.99 1.49
CA HIS A 133 -1.28 -5.42 2.38
C HIS A 133 0.07 -5.31 1.67
N ALA A 134 0.83 -4.28 2.00
CA ALA A 134 2.23 -4.14 1.59
C ALA A 134 3.16 -4.40 2.79
N VAL A 135 4.11 -5.31 2.60
CA VAL A 135 5.12 -5.67 3.60
C VAL A 135 6.49 -5.38 3.00
N ALA A 136 7.25 -4.50 3.64
CA ALA A 136 8.64 -4.28 3.30
C ALA A 136 9.54 -5.19 4.15
N VAL A 137 10.52 -5.84 3.55
CA VAL A 137 11.47 -6.73 4.22
C VAL A 137 12.87 -6.21 4.01
N ILE A 138 13.62 -5.99 5.09
CA ILE A 138 14.97 -5.43 5.03
C ILE A 138 15.91 -6.17 5.98
N GLY A 139 17.16 -6.37 5.58
CA GLY A 139 18.17 -6.95 6.46
C GLY A 139 18.71 -5.93 7.46
N GLY A 140 18.67 -6.21 8.76
CA GLY A 140 19.41 -5.47 9.78
C GLY A 140 20.93 -5.65 9.65
N CYS A 141 21.37 -6.74 9.01
CA CYS A 141 22.76 -7.00 8.69
C CYS A 141 22.91 -7.70 7.33
N GLY A 142 24.14 -7.75 6.80
CA GLY A 142 24.44 -8.56 5.61
C GLY A 142 24.18 -10.05 5.88
N GLY A 143 23.59 -10.76 4.91
CA GLY A 143 23.29 -12.19 5.03
C GLY A 143 22.24 -12.53 6.11
N ALA A 144 21.40 -11.57 6.51
CA ALA A 144 20.35 -11.82 7.49
C ALA A 144 19.27 -12.80 7.00
N GLY A 145 19.04 -12.85 5.69
CA GLY A 145 18.00 -13.68 5.06
C GLY A 145 16.70 -12.92 4.77
N ALA A 146 16.78 -11.60 4.53
CA ALA A 146 15.64 -10.76 4.14
C ALA A 146 14.93 -11.31 2.90
N SER A 147 15.66 -11.52 1.80
CA SER A 147 15.14 -12.11 0.56
C SER A 147 14.51 -13.48 0.75
N LEU A 148 15.08 -14.32 1.64
CA LEU A 148 14.52 -15.64 1.97
C LEU A 148 13.17 -15.51 2.67
N LEU A 149 13.06 -14.56 3.61
CA LEU A 149 11.79 -14.28 4.30
C LEU A 149 10.78 -13.63 3.35
N ALA A 150 11.20 -12.72 2.46
CA ALA A 150 10.33 -12.10 1.46
C ALA A 150 9.68 -13.15 0.56
N VAL A 151 10.47 -14.11 0.05
CA VAL A 151 9.95 -15.27 -0.71
C VAL A 151 9.00 -16.12 0.14
N ALA A 152 9.34 -16.35 1.41
CA ALA A 152 8.48 -17.11 2.34
C ALA A 152 7.12 -16.43 2.58
N LEU A 153 7.10 -15.11 2.73
CA LEU A 153 5.88 -14.31 2.88
C LEU A 153 5.03 -14.40 1.62
N ALA A 154 5.63 -14.22 0.44
CA ALA A 154 4.93 -14.32 -0.83
C ALA A 154 4.33 -15.72 -1.06
N GLN A 155 5.06 -16.79 -0.76
CA GLN A 155 4.54 -18.17 -0.84
C GLN A 155 3.49 -18.49 0.24
N GLY A 156 3.52 -17.79 1.37
CA GLY A 156 2.58 -17.95 2.47
C GLY A 156 1.25 -17.22 2.28
N ALA A 157 1.20 -16.23 1.40
CA ALA A 157 0.00 -15.46 1.07
C ALA A 157 -0.87 -16.16 0.00
N THR A 158 -2.16 -15.85 -0.03
CA THR A 158 -3.11 -16.43 -0.99
C THR A 158 -2.85 -15.95 -2.43
N ASN A 159 -2.52 -14.68 -2.57
CA ASN A 159 -2.14 -14.04 -3.83
C ASN A 159 -1.08 -12.99 -3.49
N ALA A 160 0.07 -13.06 -4.16
CA ALA A 160 1.21 -12.21 -3.82
C ALA A 160 1.87 -11.60 -5.04
N LEU A 161 2.33 -10.36 -4.85
CA LEU A 161 3.28 -9.69 -5.70
C LEU A 161 4.59 -9.58 -4.93
N LEU A 162 5.66 -10.20 -5.42
CA LEU A 162 7.00 -10.08 -4.86
C LEU A 162 7.80 -9.06 -5.69
N VAL A 163 8.28 -8.01 -5.03
CA VAL A 163 8.98 -6.89 -5.65
C VAL A 163 10.41 -6.86 -5.14
N ASP A 164 11.39 -7.04 -6.04
CA ASP A 164 12.82 -6.93 -5.73
C ASP A 164 13.27 -5.48 -5.92
N LEU A 165 13.71 -4.81 -4.87
CA LEU A 165 14.20 -3.43 -4.95
C LEU A 165 15.73 -3.32 -4.83
N ASP A 166 16.47 -4.44 -4.88
CA ASP A 166 17.93 -4.42 -4.89
C ASP A 166 18.46 -4.42 -6.34
N PRO A 167 18.93 -3.26 -6.87
CA PRO A 167 19.46 -3.21 -8.23
C PRO A 167 20.75 -4.01 -8.42
N TRP A 168 21.42 -4.38 -7.33
CA TRP A 168 22.65 -5.18 -7.34
C TRP A 168 22.41 -6.63 -6.87
N GLY A 169 21.15 -7.01 -6.70
CA GLY A 169 20.75 -8.37 -6.34
C GLY A 169 20.88 -9.37 -7.49
N GLY A 170 20.85 -10.66 -7.16
CA GLY A 170 20.80 -11.75 -8.16
C GLY A 170 19.42 -11.90 -8.83
N GLY A 171 18.39 -11.27 -8.28
CA GLY A 171 17.00 -11.42 -8.68
C GLY A 171 16.27 -12.44 -7.81
N LEU A 172 15.12 -12.04 -7.23
CA LEU A 172 14.25 -12.92 -6.45
C LEU A 172 13.64 -14.06 -7.27
N ASP A 173 13.59 -13.93 -8.60
CA ASP A 173 13.11 -14.98 -9.48
C ASP A 173 13.95 -16.28 -9.38
N LEU A 174 15.25 -16.17 -9.13
CA LEU A 174 16.13 -17.33 -8.84
C LEU A 174 15.75 -18.03 -7.53
N LEU A 175 15.49 -17.25 -6.46
CA LEU A 175 15.07 -17.82 -5.18
C LEU A 175 13.69 -18.49 -5.26
N LEU A 176 12.84 -18.08 -6.20
CA LEU A 176 11.57 -18.73 -6.48
C LEU A 176 11.70 -19.96 -7.41
N GLY A 177 12.76 -20.03 -8.21
CA GLY A 177 12.93 -21.03 -9.27
C GLY A 177 12.09 -20.71 -10.51
N GLY A 178 11.81 -19.42 -10.72
CA GLY A 178 10.98 -18.89 -11.80
C GLY A 178 11.77 -18.14 -12.88
N GLU A 179 13.10 -18.21 -12.88
CA GLU A 179 14.00 -17.43 -13.73
C GLU A 179 13.78 -17.64 -15.24
N SER A 180 13.25 -18.79 -15.65
CA SER A 180 12.88 -19.08 -17.04
C SER A 180 11.44 -18.67 -17.41
N THR A 181 10.68 -18.14 -16.45
CA THR A 181 9.29 -17.71 -16.67
C THR A 181 9.29 -16.37 -17.42
N PRO A 182 8.62 -16.29 -18.59
CA PRO A 182 8.56 -15.05 -19.37
C PRO A 182 7.75 -13.97 -18.65
N GLY A 183 8.04 -12.71 -18.97
CA GLY A 183 7.34 -11.53 -18.43
C GLY A 183 8.31 -10.37 -18.17
N LEU A 184 7.74 -9.19 -17.94
CA LEU A 184 8.50 -7.95 -17.75
C LEU A 184 9.35 -7.97 -16.47
N ARG A 185 10.53 -7.37 -16.54
CA ARG A 185 11.40 -7.03 -15.40
C ARG A 185 11.44 -5.52 -15.22
N TRP A 186 12.06 -5.05 -14.14
CA TRP A 186 12.14 -3.61 -13.84
C TRP A 186 12.59 -2.73 -15.02
N PRO A 187 13.70 -3.04 -15.74
CA PRO A 187 14.13 -2.23 -16.88
C PRO A 187 13.19 -2.27 -18.09
N ASP A 188 12.30 -3.25 -18.16
CA ASP A 188 11.31 -3.35 -19.25
C ASP A 188 10.05 -2.51 -18.95
N LEU A 189 9.88 -2.05 -17.71
CA LEU A 189 8.75 -1.23 -17.30
C LEU A 189 8.98 0.23 -17.70
N ALA A 190 8.49 0.60 -18.89
CA ALA A 190 8.38 2.00 -19.30
C ALA A 190 7.18 2.68 -18.59
N LEU A 191 7.33 2.99 -17.31
CA LEU A 191 6.31 3.70 -16.54
C LEU A 191 6.46 5.22 -16.79
N GLN A 192 5.84 5.67 -17.88
CA GLN A 192 5.48 7.08 -18.04
C GLN A 192 4.27 7.31 -17.11
N GLY A 193 4.31 8.34 -16.26
CA GLY A 193 3.41 8.48 -15.11
C GLY A 193 1.93 8.13 -15.35
N GLY A 194 1.29 7.54 -14.35
CA GLY A 194 -0.11 7.10 -14.41
C GLY A 194 -0.38 5.92 -13.47
N ARG A 195 -1.66 5.66 -13.17
CA ARG A 195 -2.08 4.54 -12.33
C ARG A 195 -1.97 3.21 -13.08
N LEU A 196 -1.42 2.20 -12.42
CA LEU A 196 -1.36 0.84 -12.92
C LEU A 196 -2.58 0.03 -12.49
N ASN A 197 -3.19 -0.70 -13.44
CA ASN A 197 -4.20 -1.70 -13.14
C ASN A 197 -3.52 -3.02 -12.76
N TRP A 198 -3.90 -3.59 -11.60
CA TRP A 198 -3.37 -4.88 -11.14
C TRP A 198 -3.52 -6.01 -12.16
N SER A 199 -4.64 -6.12 -12.88
CA SER A 199 -4.81 -7.21 -13.85
C SER A 199 -3.76 -7.13 -14.97
N ALA A 200 -3.51 -5.91 -15.48
CA ALA A 200 -2.50 -5.67 -16.50
C ALA A 200 -1.08 -5.95 -15.95
N VAL A 201 -0.78 -5.50 -14.73
CA VAL A 201 0.50 -5.79 -14.06
C VAL A 201 0.69 -7.29 -13.91
N ARG A 202 -0.30 -8.00 -13.35
CA ARG A 202 -0.24 -9.45 -13.13
C ARG A 202 -0.02 -10.22 -14.43
N ASP A 203 -0.67 -9.81 -15.51
CA ASP A 203 -0.60 -10.51 -16.80
C ASP A 203 0.70 -10.22 -17.54
N ALA A 204 1.35 -9.08 -17.26
CA ALA A 204 2.65 -8.71 -17.81
C ALA A 204 3.84 -9.32 -17.03
N LEU A 205 3.67 -9.62 -15.74
CA LEU A 205 4.74 -10.12 -14.89
C LEU A 205 4.88 -11.65 -14.95
N PRO A 206 6.10 -12.18 -14.77
CA PRO A 206 6.32 -13.58 -14.52
C PRO A 206 5.52 -14.07 -13.32
N ARG A 207 4.86 -15.22 -13.47
CA ARG A 207 4.11 -15.84 -12.39
C ARG A 207 4.59 -17.26 -12.14
N HIS A 208 5.12 -17.50 -10.95
CA HIS A 208 5.63 -18.80 -10.54
C HIS A 208 4.98 -19.23 -9.22
N ARG A 209 4.42 -20.45 -9.17
CA ARG A 209 3.77 -21.01 -7.97
C ARG A 209 2.74 -20.08 -7.32
N GLY A 210 1.98 -19.35 -8.14
CA GLY A 210 0.94 -18.42 -7.69
C GLY A 210 1.43 -17.02 -7.31
N VAL A 211 2.74 -16.78 -7.27
CA VAL A 211 3.37 -15.49 -6.98
C VAL A 211 3.72 -14.77 -8.28
N SER A 212 3.23 -13.53 -8.45
CA SER A 212 3.73 -12.62 -9.49
C SER A 212 5.01 -11.96 -8.99
N VAL A 213 6.02 -11.83 -9.83
CA VAL A 213 7.35 -11.36 -9.42
C VAL A 213 7.79 -10.21 -10.31
N LEU A 214 8.12 -9.08 -9.71
CA LEU A 214 8.84 -8.01 -10.38
C LEU A 214 10.27 -7.98 -9.86
N SER A 215 11.16 -8.56 -10.65
CA SER A 215 12.58 -8.67 -10.34
C SER A 215 13.42 -7.76 -11.24
N GLY A 216 14.65 -7.48 -10.82
CA GLY A 216 15.67 -6.89 -11.68
C GLY A 216 16.12 -7.81 -12.82
N THR A 217 17.00 -7.29 -13.67
CA THR A 217 17.76 -8.10 -14.64
C THR A 217 19.07 -8.59 -14.03
N ARG A 218 19.88 -9.33 -14.80
CA ARG A 218 21.25 -9.71 -14.38
C ARG A 218 22.28 -8.59 -14.59
N ARG A 219 21.82 -7.35 -14.76
CA ARG A 219 22.63 -6.13 -14.92
C ARG A 219 22.11 -5.08 -13.94
N GLY A 220 23.01 -4.21 -13.48
CA GLY A 220 22.65 -3.08 -12.64
C GLY A 220 21.70 -2.10 -13.35
N TYR A 221 20.78 -1.52 -12.60
CA TYR A 221 19.82 -0.52 -13.03
C TYR A 221 19.53 0.42 -11.85
N GLU A 222 18.88 1.56 -12.09
CA GLU A 222 18.42 2.44 -11.02
C GLU A 222 16.89 2.42 -10.96
N LEU A 223 16.35 2.63 -9.77
CA LEU A 223 14.92 2.62 -9.51
C LEU A 223 14.47 3.98 -8.99
N ASP A 224 13.49 4.54 -9.67
CA ASP A 224 12.82 5.78 -9.24
C ASP A 224 11.65 5.48 -8.29
N ALA A 225 11.35 6.42 -7.40
CA ALA A 225 10.27 6.30 -6.42
C ALA A 225 8.87 6.13 -7.05
N GLY A 226 8.59 6.84 -8.15
CA GLY A 226 7.28 6.82 -8.81
C GLY A 226 6.86 5.44 -9.31
N PRO A 227 7.69 4.75 -10.14
CA PRO A 227 7.49 3.36 -10.54
C PRO A 227 7.21 2.40 -9.37
N VAL A 228 8.00 2.50 -8.30
CA VAL A 228 7.85 1.65 -7.10
C VAL A 228 6.50 1.89 -6.43
N HIS A 229 6.14 3.15 -6.23
CA HIS A 229 4.85 3.52 -5.64
C HIS A 229 3.69 2.99 -6.48
N ALA A 230 3.72 3.18 -7.81
CA ALA A 230 2.66 2.76 -8.71
C ALA A 230 2.43 1.23 -8.71
N VAL A 231 3.52 0.44 -8.64
CA VAL A 231 3.43 -1.03 -8.59
C VAL A 231 2.85 -1.51 -7.26
N ILE A 232 3.31 -0.95 -6.13
CA ILE A 232 2.79 -1.29 -4.80
C ILE A 232 1.30 -0.96 -4.71
N ASP A 233 0.95 0.25 -5.11
CA ASP A 233 -0.41 0.76 -5.05
C ASP A 233 -1.36 -0.04 -5.97
N ALA A 234 -0.92 -0.44 -7.16
CA ALA A 234 -1.67 -1.36 -8.02
C ALA A 234 -1.92 -2.71 -7.34
N GLY A 235 -0.90 -3.35 -6.77
CA GLY A 235 -1.06 -4.62 -6.06
C GLY A 235 -2.02 -4.52 -4.87
N ARG A 236 -1.92 -3.45 -4.08
CA ARG A 236 -2.82 -3.18 -2.95
C ARG A 236 -4.27 -3.04 -3.39
N ARG A 237 -4.57 -2.23 -4.41
CA ARG A 237 -5.92 -2.14 -5.00
C ARG A 237 -6.43 -3.47 -5.53
N GLY A 238 -5.52 -4.27 -6.09
CA GLY A 238 -5.82 -5.63 -6.56
C GLY A 238 -6.13 -6.67 -5.48
N ALA A 239 -6.28 -6.28 -4.21
CA ALA A 239 -6.44 -7.17 -3.07
C ALA A 239 -5.27 -8.16 -2.90
N VAL A 240 -4.05 -7.76 -3.27
CA VAL A 240 -2.86 -8.63 -3.30
C VAL A 240 -1.90 -8.29 -2.19
N THR A 241 -1.30 -9.31 -1.56
CA THR A 241 -0.20 -9.09 -0.63
C THR A 241 1.05 -8.72 -1.41
N VAL A 242 1.46 -7.46 -1.33
CA VAL A 242 2.70 -6.96 -1.92
C VAL A 242 3.83 -7.16 -0.93
N VAL A 243 4.89 -7.83 -1.33
CA VAL A 243 6.08 -8.05 -0.51
C VAL A 243 7.26 -7.38 -1.22
N CYS A 244 7.85 -6.37 -0.61
CA CYS A 244 9.00 -5.65 -1.13
C CYS A 244 10.27 -6.15 -0.43
N ASP A 245 11.21 -6.75 -1.16
CA ASP A 245 12.56 -7.02 -0.64
C ASP A 245 13.43 -5.80 -0.86
N LEU A 246 14.00 -5.27 0.23
CA LEU A 246 14.71 -4.00 0.22
C LEU A 246 16.22 -4.18 0.38
N PRO A 247 17.04 -3.45 -0.39
CA PRO A 247 18.45 -3.30 -0.06
C PRO A 247 18.59 -2.47 1.23
N ARG A 248 19.76 -2.56 1.88
CA ARG A 248 20.06 -1.74 3.07
C ARG A 248 20.34 -0.27 2.75
N ARG A 249 20.55 0.06 1.47
CA ARG A 249 20.72 1.44 1.00
C ARG A 249 19.34 2.10 0.88
N LEU A 250 19.14 3.19 1.62
CA LEU A 250 17.89 3.95 1.62
C LEU A 250 17.85 4.97 0.46
N THR A 251 17.64 4.49 -0.77
CA THR A 251 17.35 5.33 -1.93
C THR A 251 15.90 5.84 -1.89
N ASP A 252 15.53 6.76 -2.79
CA ASP A 252 14.16 7.28 -2.88
C ASP A 252 13.15 6.16 -3.19
N ALA A 253 13.51 5.19 -4.02
CA ALA A 253 12.72 3.97 -4.26
C ALA A 253 12.52 3.14 -2.97
N THR A 254 13.58 2.92 -2.20
CA THR A 254 13.48 2.21 -0.91
C THR A 254 12.59 2.97 0.07
N GLN A 255 12.72 4.30 0.15
CA GLN A 255 11.88 5.14 1.00
C GLN A 255 10.41 5.10 0.58
N ALA A 256 10.11 5.15 -0.73
CA ALA A 256 8.75 5.02 -1.24
C ALA A 256 8.10 3.69 -0.82
N ALA A 257 8.84 2.59 -0.89
CA ALA A 257 8.36 1.29 -0.44
C ALA A 257 8.18 1.21 1.09
N LEU A 258 9.11 1.78 1.86
CA LEU A 258 9.00 1.85 3.32
C LEU A 258 7.78 2.67 3.77
N SER A 259 7.55 3.84 3.16
CA SER A 259 6.40 4.69 3.47
C SER A 259 5.06 4.07 3.08
N ALA A 260 5.03 3.28 2.00
CA ALA A 260 3.81 2.61 1.51
C ALA A 260 3.48 1.28 2.21
N ALA A 261 4.39 0.74 3.02
CA ALA A 261 4.21 -0.54 3.70
C ALA A 261 3.27 -0.41 4.93
N ASP A 262 2.39 -1.39 5.14
CA ASP A 262 1.64 -1.49 6.40
C ASP A 262 2.53 -2.04 7.52
N LEU A 263 3.58 -2.79 7.16
CA LEU A 263 4.54 -3.40 8.07
C LEU A 263 5.94 -3.44 7.44
N VAL A 264 6.94 -2.94 8.17
CA VAL A 264 8.36 -3.11 7.85
C VAL A 264 8.94 -4.22 8.73
N VAL A 265 9.47 -5.26 8.09
CA VAL A 265 10.07 -6.42 8.75
C VAL A 265 11.58 -6.35 8.63
N VAL A 266 12.24 -6.08 9.76
CA VAL A 266 13.69 -6.12 9.87
C VAL A 266 14.12 -7.56 10.17
N VAL A 267 14.98 -8.14 9.34
CA VAL A 267 15.54 -9.47 9.57
C VAL A 267 16.94 -9.33 10.14
N SER A 268 17.20 -9.92 11.29
CA SER A 268 18.52 -9.91 11.92
C SER A 268 19.01 -11.32 12.23
N ARG A 269 20.32 -11.52 12.26
CA ARG A 269 20.91 -12.77 12.79
C ARG A 269 21.02 -12.69 14.31
N CYS A 270 21.02 -13.85 14.95
CA CYS A 270 21.09 -13.95 16.40
C CYS A 270 22.54 -13.84 16.93
N ASP A 271 23.27 -12.80 16.51
CA ASP A 271 24.66 -12.53 16.90
C ASP A 271 24.87 -11.06 17.27
N VAL A 272 25.91 -10.78 18.06
CA VAL A 272 26.16 -9.43 18.63
C VAL A 272 26.38 -8.38 17.54
N ARG A 273 27.12 -8.70 16.47
CA ARG A 273 27.41 -7.74 15.39
C ARG A 273 26.15 -7.44 14.58
N ALA A 274 25.33 -8.44 14.32
CA ALA A 274 24.03 -8.28 13.68
C ALA A 274 23.09 -7.44 14.55
N CYS A 275 23.06 -7.68 15.86
CA CYS A 275 22.29 -6.90 16.83
C CYS A 275 22.68 -5.41 16.78
N ALA A 276 23.98 -5.10 16.87
CA ALA A 276 24.47 -3.72 16.79
C ALA A 276 24.13 -3.04 15.46
N ALA A 277 24.31 -3.73 14.33
CA ALA A 277 23.95 -3.20 13.02
C ALA A 277 22.43 -2.96 12.88
N THR A 278 21.63 -3.84 13.47
CA THR A 278 20.16 -3.72 13.47
C THR A 278 19.71 -2.53 14.32
N GLY A 279 20.28 -2.38 15.53
CA GLY A 279 19.99 -1.23 16.40
C GLY A 279 20.40 0.10 15.78
N ALA A 280 21.47 0.14 14.98
CA ALA A 280 21.86 1.35 14.25
C ALA A 280 20.89 1.71 13.11
N LEU A 281 20.27 0.71 12.47
CA LEU A 281 19.34 0.91 11.36
C LEU A 281 17.91 1.24 11.84
N ALA A 282 17.49 0.68 12.98
CA ALA A 282 16.10 0.71 13.43
C ALA A 282 15.52 2.14 13.57
N PRO A 283 16.21 3.14 14.14
CA PRO A 283 15.68 4.50 14.26
C PRO A 283 15.37 5.14 12.90
N ALA A 284 16.21 4.92 11.89
CA ALA A 284 15.99 5.47 10.54
C ALA A 284 14.78 4.84 9.84
N LEU A 285 14.50 3.56 10.11
CA LEU A 285 13.29 2.90 9.61
C LEU A 285 12.05 3.40 10.36
N ALA A 286 12.12 3.52 11.69
CA ALA A 286 11.03 4.02 12.51
C ALA A 286 10.63 5.46 12.19
N SER A 287 11.57 6.30 11.71
CA SER A 287 11.25 7.66 11.25
C SER A 287 10.49 7.69 9.91
N LEU A 288 10.60 6.64 9.10
CA LEU A 288 9.90 6.53 7.81
C LEU A 288 8.57 5.78 7.94
N ASN A 289 8.52 4.77 8.80
CA ASN A 289 7.32 3.97 9.04
C ASN A 289 7.21 3.62 10.53
N PRO A 290 6.08 3.91 11.21
CA PRO A 290 5.91 3.60 12.62
C PRO A 290 5.75 2.09 12.91
N ASN A 291 5.35 1.30 11.91
CA ASN A 291 5.05 -0.13 12.04
C ASN A 291 6.29 -0.97 11.68
N VAL A 292 7.30 -0.96 12.55
CA VAL A 292 8.53 -1.75 12.36
C VAL A 292 8.57 -2.92 13.34
N GLY A 293 8.78 -4.12 12.82
CA GLY A 293 8.95 -5.34 13.62
C GLY A 293 10.20 -6.12 13.24
N LEU A 294 10.65 -6.97 14.15
CA LEU A 294 11.89 -7.73 14.05
C LEU A 294 11.63 -9.23 13.87
N VAL A 295 12.33 -9.85 12.94
CA VAL A 295 12.46 -11.30 12.82
C VAL A 295 13.92 -11.68 13.05
N VAL A 296 14.15 -12.58 14.02
CA VAL A 296 15.51 -13.02 14.38
C VAL A 296 15.78 -14.41 13.83
N ARG A 297 16.85 -14.56 13.06
CA ARG A 297 17.31 -15.83 12.49
C ARG A 297 18.47 -16.40 13.29
N GLY A 298 18.32 -17.65 13.74
CA GLY A 298 19.40 -18.42 14.36
C GLY A 298 20.42 -19.00 13.34
N PRO A 299 21.44 -19.72 13.82
CA PRO A 299 21.68 -20.06 15.23
C PRO A 299 22.15 -18.85 16.06
N SER A 300 22.13 -19.00 17.39
CA SER A 300 22.71 -18.03 18.32
C SER A 300 24.02 -18.58 18.87
N PRO A 301 25.15 -18.36 18.18
CA PRO A 301 26.43 -18.96 18.56
C PRO A 301 26.92 -18.49 19.94
N GLY A 302 26.55 -17.27 20.35
CA GLY A 302 26.91 -16.69 21.65
C GLY A 302 25.82 -16.80 22.72
N GLY A 303 24.73 -17.54 22.48
CA GLY A 303 23.64 -17.71 23.45
C GLY A 303 22.68 -16.53 23.58
N LEU A 304 22.88 -15.45 22.82
CA LEU A 304 21.98 -14.28 22.73
C LEU A 304 20.57 -14.73 22.34
N ARG A 305 19.55 -14.25 23.05
CA ARG A 305 18.15 -14.58 22.80
C ARG A 305 17.54 -13.58 21.84
N ALA A 306 16.56 -14.03 21.05
CA ALA A 306 15.86 -13.16 20.10
C ALA A 306 15.16 -11.96 20.81
N ALA A 307 14.66 -12.17 22.03
CA ALA A 307 14.05 -11.11 22.83
C ALA A 307 15.05 -10.03 23.24
N GLU A 308 16.30 -10.40 23.59
CA GLU A 308 17.35 -9.45 23.95
C GLU A 308 17.74 -8.58 22.73
N ILE A 309 17.78 -9.17 21.53
CA ILE A 309 18.02 -8.40 20.28
C ILE A 309 16.89 -7.41 20.02
N ALA A 310 15.65 -7.84 20.24
CA ALA A 310 14.46 -6.99 20.07
C ALA A 310 14.51 -5.79 21.02
N GLU A 311 14.85 -6.03 22.28
CA GLU A 311 15.03 -4.99 23.30
C GLU A 311 16.15 -4.01 22.92
N ILE A 312 17.33 -4.51 22.55
CA ILE A 312 18.48 -3.67 22.16
C ILE A 312 18.16 -2.86 20.89
N ALA A 313 17.46 -3.44 19.93
CA ALA A 313 17.08 -2.76 18.69
C ALA A 313 15.89 -1.81 18.88
N GLY A 314 15.17 -1.87 20.00
CA GLY A 314 13.94 -1.11 20.23
C GLY A 314 12.79 -1.50 19.30
N LEU A 315 12.72 -2.77 18.87
CA LEU A 315 11.73 -3.26 17.90
C LEU A 315 10.88 -4.39 18.48
N SER A 316 9.63 -4.49 18.03
CA SER A 316 8.74 -5.59 18.43
C SER A 316 9.17 -6.92 17.78
N LEU A 317 9.44 -7.95 18.57
CA LEU A 317 9.77 -9.28 18.05
C LEU A 317 8.53 -9.96 17.44
N LEU A 318 8.52 -10.15 16.12
CA LEU A 318 7.43 -10.79 15.38
C LEU A 318 7.58 -12.32 15.31
N ALA A 319 8.80 -12.79 15.05
CA ALA A 319 9.08 -14.20 14.85
C ALA A 319 10.56 -14.55 15.09
N THR A 320 10.83 -15.84 15.26
CA THR A 320 12.18 -16.39 15.30
C THR A 320 12.32 -17.53 14.30
N ILE A 321 13.35 -17.48 13.46
CA ILE A 321 13.64 -18.50 12.45
C ILE A 321 14.76 -19.40 12.97
N LYS A 322 14.45 -20.68 13.19
CA LYS A 322 15.48 -21.68 13.49
C LYS A 322 16.35 -21.97 12.27
N ALA A 323 17.59 -22.41 12.50
CA ALA A 323 18.46 -22.88 11.42
C ALA A 323 17.77 -23.98 10.61
N GLN A 324 17.76 -23.83 9.28
CA GLN A 324 17.15 -24.78 8.37
C GLN A 324 18.26 -25.40 7.49
N PRO A 325 18.56 -26.70 7.67
CA PRO A 325 19.52 -27.39 6.81
C PRO A 325 19.11 -27.35 5.35
N GLN A 326 20.10 -27.45 4.45
CA GLN A 326 19.91 -27.57 2.99
C GLN A 326 19.19 -26.39 2.30
N LEU A 327 18.94 -25.28 3.02
CA LEU A 327 18.22 -24.14 2.44
C LEU A 327 18.97 -23.49 1.26
N ALA A 328 20.29 -23.38 1.36
CA ALA A 328 21.13 -22.85 0.27
C ALA A 328 21.14 -23.80 -0.94
N GLU A 329 21.37 -25.09 -0.69
CA GLU A 329 21.33 -26.14 -1.73
C GLU A 329 19.97 -26.20 -2.44
N GLN A 330 18.88 -25.98 -1.70
CA GLN A 330 17.54 -25.90 -2.26
C GLN A 330 17.35 -24.66 -3.14
N ALA A 331 17.85 -23.51 -2.72
CA ALA A 331 17.80 -22.29 -3.53
C ALA A 331 18.54 -22.48 -4.85
N ASP A 332 19.71 -23.11 -4.83
CA ASP A 332 20.56 -23.33 -6.02
C ASP A 332 19.98 -24.38 -7.00
N ARG A 333 19.07 -25.25 -6.56
CA ARG A 333 18.53 -26.38 -7.35
C ARG A 333 17.11 -26.17 -7.90
N GLY A 334 16.70 -24.92 -8.08
CA GLY A 334 15.39 -24.59 -8.66
C GLY A 334 14.40 -23.94 -7.68
N GLY A 335 14.95 -23.18 -6.73
CA GLY A 335 14.21 -22.29 -5.86
C GLY A 335 13.59 -22.92 -4.62
N LEU A 336 13.25 -22.04 -3.69
CA LEU A 336 12.69 -22.36 -2.39
C LEU A 336 11.29 -22.98 -2.53
N ARG A 337 11.10 -24.13 -1.88
CA ARG A 337 9.80 -24.80 -1.69
C ARG A 337 9.51 -24.83 -0.20
N LEU A 338 8.86 -23.80 0.30
CA LEU A 338 8.65 -23.62 1.73
C LEU A 338 7.30 -24.19 2.13
N GLY A 339 7.32 -25.38 2.73
CA GLY A 339 6.12 -25.96 3.32
C GLY A 339 5.67 -25.18 4.56
N ARG A 340 4.39 -25.31 4.93
CA ARG A 340 3.84 -24.65 6.13
C ARG A 340 4.61 -24.97 7.42
N ARG A 341 5.26 -26.13 7.52
CA ARG A 341 5.98 -26.55 8.74
C ARG A 341 7.48 -26.18 8.73
N THR A 342 8.01 -25.58 7.68
CA THR A 342 9.41 -25.13 7.65
C THR A 342 9.60 -23.92 8.58
N ALA A 343 10.84 -23.68 9.05
CA ALA A 343 11.12 -22.56 9.95
C ALA A 343 10.76 -21.21 9.32
N LEU A 344 11.09 -21.04 8.02
CA LEU A 344 10.69 -19.87 7.24
C LEU A 344 9.17 -19.79 7.05
N GLY A 345 8.50 -20.91 6.73
CA GLY A 345 7.05 -20.92 6.53
C GLY A 345 6.27 -20.61 7.81
N VAL A 346 6.76 -21.03 8.98
CA VAL A 346 6.20 -20.67 10.28
C VAL A 346 6.37 -19.17 10.55
N ALA A 347 7.58 -18.64 10.39
CA ALA A 347 7.85 -17.22 10.60
C ALA A 347 7.03 -16.33 9.64
N ALA A 348 6.92 -16.72 8.37
CA ALA A 348 6.10 -16.02 7.39
C ALA A 348 4.63 -15.94 7.82
N ARG A 349 4.05 -17.03 8.33
CA ARG A 349 2.67 -16.99 8.86
C ARG A 349 2.53 -16.12 10.10
N GLN A 350 3.51 -16.13 11.00
CA GLN A 350 3.49 -15.27 12.18
C GLN A 350 3.48 -13.79 11.78
N VAL A 351 4.34 -13.41 10.83
CA VAL A 351 4.38 -12.04 10.27
C VAL A 351 3.06 -11.69 9.56
N LEU A 352 2.57 -12.55 8.67
CA LEU A 352 1.31 -12.30 7.94
C LEU A 352 0.10 -12.19 8.89
N ALA A 353 0.12 -12.88 10.04
CA ALA A 353 -0.95 -12.82 11.03
C ALA A 353 -1.01 -11.50 11.81
N VAL A 354 0.05 -10.68 11.76
CA VAL A 354 0.05 -9.33 12.36
C VAL A 354 -0.74 -8.34 11.50
N LEU A 355 -0.83 -8.59 10.19
CA LEU A 355 -1.59 -7.74 9.29
C LEU A 355 -3.10 -7.91 9.56
N PRO A 356 -3.88 -6.82 9.55
CA PRO A 356 -5.32 -6.92 9.77
C PRO A 356 -5.95 -7.85 8.72
N PRO A 357 -6.96 -8.66 9.05
CA PRO A 357 -7.62 -9.48 8.05
C PRO A 357 -8.23 -8.58 6.98
N GLY A 358 -7.71 -8.64 5.75
CA GLY A 358 -8.38 -8.02 4.60
C GLY A 358 -9.78 -8.61 4.50
N ALA A 359 -10.81 -7.81 4.23
CA ALA A 359 -12.21 -8.26 4.29
C ALA A 359 -12.40 -9.43 3.32
N ALA A 360 -12.28 -10.64 3.86
CA ALA A 360 -12.53 -11.86 3.14
C ALA A 360 -14.01 -11.86 2.84
N ARG A 361 -14.33 -11.71 1.54
CA ARG A 361 -15.66 -11.85 0.94
C ARG A 361 -16.42 -12.97 1.68
N ARG A 362 -17.32 -12.58 2.58
CA ARG A 362 -18.26 -13.51 3.23
C ARG A 362 -18.99 -14.20 2.08
N ARG A 363 -18.60 -15.44 1.76
CA ARG A 363 -19.44 -16.33 0.97
C ARG A 363 -20.74 -16.44 1.75
N ALA A 364 -21.78 -15.73 1.30
CA ALA A 364 -23.14 -15.99 1.71
C ALA A 364 -23.42 -17.45 1.33
N GLY A 365 -23.31 -18.34 2.31
CA GLY A 365 -23.83 -19.69 2.19
C GLY A 365 -25.35 -19.59 2.11
N GLN A 366 -25.88 -19.54 0.88
CA GLN A 366 -27.25 -19.97 0.64
C GLN A 366 -27.29 -21.50 0.83
N ASN A 367 -27.32 -21.94 2.09
CA ASN A 367 -27.92 -23.22 2.41
C ASN A 367 -29.43 -23.02 2.38
N GLY A 368 -30.00 -23.13 1.18
CA GLY A 368 -31.43 -23.40 1.03
C GLY A 368 -31.72 -24.75 1.65
N ARG A 369 -32.19 -24.74 2.91
CA ARG A 369 -32.82 -25.91 3.53
C ARG A 369 -34.14 -26.14 2.83
N ALA A 370 -34.32 -27.37 2.37
CA ALA A 370 -35.61 -27.95 2.06
C ALA A 370 -36.55 -27.81 3.27
N ALA A 371 -37.76 -27.32 2.98
CA ALA A 371 -39.03 -27.67 3.62
C ALA A 371 -40.12 -27.30 2.61
#